data_AF-A0A9P5R690-F1
#
_entry.id   AF-A0A9P5R690-F1
#
_cell.length_a   1.000
_cell.length_b   1.000
_cell.length_c   1.000
_cell.angle_alpha   90.00
_cell.angle_beta   90.00
_cell.angle_gamma   90.00
#
_symmetry.space_group_name_H-M   'P 1'
#
loop_
_entity.id
_entity.type
_entity.pdbx_description
1 polymer ?
#
loop_
_entity_poly.entity_id
_entity_poly.type
_entity_poly.pdbx_seq_one_letter_code
_entity_poly.pdbx_strand_id
1 'polypeptide(L)'
;MCYDLLNYLINKRYLYGPSPGTPPNSTIYRNIMLSARYPLHFKRNLRVTPKQFDFILNLIKDHVVFIGGTKPQIDVAVQLKVALIRLGHYGSLASVAHIADIMAVSTGSVVRYTERCIEAIYSL
;
A
#
# COMPACT_ATOMS: atom_id res chain seq x y z
N MET A 1 -6.16 -36.83 -2.02
CA MET A 1 -7.54 -36.52 -1.61
C MET A 1 -7.72 -35.08 -1.09
N CYS A 2 -7.05 -34.65 0.00
CA CYS A 2 -7.17 -33.25 0.49
C CYS A 2 -6.49 -32.21 -0.43
N TYR A 3 -5.35 -32.57 -1.04
CA TYR A 3 -4.61 -31.71 -1.96
C TYR A 3 -5.36 -31.48 -3.29
N ASP A 4 -6.06 -32.51 -3.78
CA ASP A 4 -6.84 -32.44 -5.02
C ASP A 4 -8.06 -31.54 -4.87
N LEU A 5 -8.74 -31.62 -3.72
CA LEU A 5 -9.87 -30.77 -3.38
C LEU A 5 -9.42 -29.31 -3.19
N LEU A 6 -8.29 -29.10 -2.51
CA LEU A 6 -7.70 -27.77 -2.33
C LEU A 6 -7.32 -27.13 -3.67
N ASN A 7 -6.68 -27.89 -4.56
CA ASN A 7 -6.34 -27.44 -5.92
C ASN A 7 -7.58 -27.14 -6.76
N TYR A 8 -8.62 -27.99 -6.67
CA TYR A 8 -9.88 -27.74 -7.36
C TYR A 8 -10.52 -26.42 -6.92
N LEU A 9 -10.58 -26.18 -5.60
CA LEU A 9 -11.12 -24.94 -5.04
C LEU A 9 -10.30 -23.72 -5.44
N ILE A 10 -8.97 -23.77 -5.35
CA ILE A 10 -8.08 -22.64 -5.71
C ILE A 10 -8.25 -22.24 -7.18
N ASN A 11 -8.36 -23.23 -8.08
CA ASN A 11 -8.48 -22.98 -9.52
C ASN A 11 -9.87 -22.48 -9.96
N LYS A 12 -10.92 -22.78 -9.20
CA LYS A 12 -12.30 -22.36 -9.49
C LYS A 12 -12.74 -21.11 -8.73
N ARG A 13 -11.98 -20.69 -7.71
CA ARG A 13 -12.34 -19.59 -6.80
C ARG A 13 -12.31 -18.20 -7.46
N TYR A 14 -11.52 -18.01 -8.50
CA TYR A 14 -11.41 -16.72 -9.18
C TYR A 14 -11.96 -16.81 -10.61
N LEU A 15 -12.89 -15.91 -10.95
CA LEU A 15 -13.51 -15.80 -12.29
C LEU A 15 -12.50 -15.40 -13.39
N TYR A 16 -11.36 -14.85 -12.99
CA TYR A 16 -10.24 -14.48 -13.86
C TYR A 16 -8.96 -15.11 -13.31
N GLY A 17 -7.96 -15.31 -14.17
CA GLY A 17 -6.67 -15.87 -13.78
C GLY A 17 -6.11 -15.20 -12.51
N PRO A 18 -5.38 -15.94 -11.67
CA PRO A 18 -4.90 -15.44 -10.39
C PRO A 18 -4.23 -14.08 -10.57
N SER A 19 -4.64 -13.07 -9.78
CA SER A 19 -3.84 -11.85 -9.66
C SER A 19 -2.41 -12.28 -9.33
N PRO A 20 -1.37 -11.73 -10.00
CA PRO A 20 0.01 -12.05 -9.66
C PRO A 20 0.13 -11.91 -8.14
N GLY A 21 0.38 -13.05 -7.47
CA GLY A 21 0.36 -13.11 -6.02
C GLY A 21 1.28 -12.05 -5.46
N THR A 22 0.87 -11.36 -4.40
CA THR A 22 1.71 -10.37 -3.73
C THR A 22 2.97 -11.06 -3.23
N PRO A 23 4.18 -10.75 -3.76
CA PRO A 23 5.40 -11.29 -3.16
C PRO A 23 5.54 -10.65 -1.77
N PRO A 24 5.56 -11.44 -0.68
CA PRO A 24 5.78 -10.89 0.66
C PRO A 24 7.19 -10.28 0.72
N ASN A 25 7.35 -9.15 1.41
CA ASN A 25 8.62 -8.47 1.63
C ASN A 25 9.38 -8.06 0.36
N SER A 26 8.68 -7.53 -0.65
CA SER A 26 9.33 -7.04 -1.87
C SER A 26 8.99 -5.58 -2.18
N THR A 27 10.03 -4.80 -2.44
CA THR A 27 9.88 -3.45 -3.02
C THR A 27 9.17 -3.47 -4.37
N ILE A 28 9.19 -4.61 -5.08
CA ILE A 28 8.45 -4.85 -6.33
C ILE A 28 6.96 -4.60 -6.13
N TYR A 29 6.38 -5.04 -5.01
CA TYR A 29 4.94 -4.86 -4.79
C TYR A 29 4.58 -3.36 -4.72
N ARG A 30 5.27 -2.60 -3.86
CA ARG A 30 4.99 -1.17 -3.71
C ARG A 30 5.39 -0.31 -4.93
N ASN A 31 6.42 -0.71 -5.67
CA ASN A 31 6.95 0.08 -6.80
C ASN A 31 6.28 -0.26 -8.13
N ILE A 32 6.00 -1.55 -8.38
CA ILE A 32 5.50 -2.04 -9.67
C ILE A 32 4.01 -2.39 -9.57
N MET A 33 3.61 -3.24 -8.62
CA MET A 33 2.22 -3.72 -8.52
C MET A 33 1.24 -2.66 -8.01
N LEU A 34 1.71 -1.73 -7.18
CA LEU A 34 0.99 -0.53 -6.75
C LEU A 34 1.41 0.70 -7.59
N SER A 35 1.50 0.54 -8.90
CA SER A 35 1.74 1.63 -9.84
C SER A 35 0.49 1.93 -10.69
N ALA A 36 0.49 3.10 -11.33
CA ALA A 36 -0.55 3.52 -12.26
C ALA A 36 -0.74 2.55 -13.44
N ARG A 37 0.26 1.68 -13.73
CA ARG A 37 0.19 0.64 -14.76
C ARG A 37 -0.91 -0.40 -14.52
N TYR A 38 -1.31 -0.59 -13.25
CA TYR A 38 -2.35 -1.53 -12.85
C TYR A 38 -3.49 -0.81 -12.13
N PRO A 39 -4.29 0.03 -12.82
CA PRO A 39 -5.21 0.97 -12.18
C PRO A 39 -6.31 0.30 -11.36
N LEU A 40 -6.79 -0.88 -11.76
CA LEU A 40 -7.76 -1.67 -10.99
C LEU A 40 -7.15 -2.20 -9.69
N HIS A 41 -5.93 -2.71 -9.76
CA HIS A 41 -5.20 -3.19 -8.59
C HIS A 41 -4.87 -2.02 -7.64
N PHE A 42 -4.42 -0.90 -8.20
CA PHE A 42 -4.12 0.33 -7.48
C PHE A 42 -5.36 0.83 -6.72
N LYS A 43 -6.50 0.99 -7.41
CA LYS A 43 -7.75 1.44 -6.79
C LYS A 43 -8.29 0.46 -5.76
N ARG A 44 -8.16 -0.85 -6.00
CA ARG A 44 -8.59 -1.87 -5.04
C ARG A 44 -7.84 -1.76 -3.71
N ASN A 45 -6.53 -1.54 -3.75
CA ASN A 45 -5.70 -1.52 -2.55
C ASN A 45 -5.62 -0.13 -1.89
N LEU A 46 -5.55 0.95 -2.68
CA LEU A 46 -5.39 2.31 -2.14
C LEU A 46 -6.71 3.07 -2.01
N ARG A 47 -7.82 2.50 -2.49
CA ARG A 47 -9.18 3.11 -2.51
C ARG A 47 -9.29 4.42 -3.29
N VAL A 48 -8.24 4.79 -4.02
CA VAL A 48 -8.18 5.97 -4.90
C VAL A 48 -7.68 5.58 -6.28
N THR A 49 -8.10 6.32 -7.31
CA THR A 49 -7.50 6.19 -8.65
C THR A 49 -6.09 6.77 -8.68
N PRO A 50 -5.22 6.40 -9.65
CA PRO A 50 -3.89 7.01 -9.79
C PRO A 50 -3.94 8.55 -9.89
N LYS A 51 -4.90 9.09 -10.65
CA LYS A 51 -5.08 10.55 -10.76
C LYS A 51 -5.43 11.21 -9.43
N GLN A 52 -6.29 10.60 -8.63
CA GLN A 52 -6.63 11.11 -7.29
C GLN A 52 -5.46 10.98 -6.32
N PHE A 53 -4.68 9.90 -6.43
CA PHE A 53 -3.47 9.74 -5.65
C PHE A 53 -2.46 10.84 -5.95
N ASP A 54 -2.18 11.12 -7.22
CA ASP A 54 -1.26 12.17 -7.63
C ASP A 54 -1.75 13.55 -7.20
N PHE A 55 -3.06 13.78 -7.21
CA PHE A 55 -3.66 15.00 -6.69
C PHE A 55 -3.37 15.18 -5.19
N ILE A 56 -3.65 14.16 -4.37
CA ILE A 56 -3.37 14.19 -2.92
C ILE A 56 -1.87 14.36 -2.67
N LEU A 57 -1.04 13.60 -3.38
CA LEU A 57 0.42 13.66 -3.24
C LEU A 57 0.94 15.08 -3.51
N ASN A 58 0.46 15.74 -4.56
CA ASN A 58 0.89 17.10 -4.87
C ASN A 58 0.47 18.14 -3.83
N LEU A 59 -0.62 17.90 -3.08
CA LEU A 59 -1.04 18.78 -1.99
C LEU A 59 -0.12 18.66 -0.77
N ILE A 60 0.39 17.47 -0.48
CA ILE A 60 1.08 17.20 0.79
C ILE A 60 2.61 17.06 0.67
N LYS A 61 3.16 16.82 -0.53
CA LYS A 61 4.57 16.44 -0.72
C LYS A 61 5.59 17.42 -0.13
N ASP A 62 5.25 18.71 -0.07
CA ASP A 62 6.12 19.79 0.39
C ASP A 62 5.89 20.13 1.88
N HIS A 63 5.03 19.39 2.58
CA HIS A 63 4.74 19.62 4.00
C HIS A 63 5.95 19.32 4.89
N VAL A 64 6.16 20.15 5.92
CA VAL A 64 7.34 20.10 6.81
C VAL A 64 7.53 18.77 7.53
N VAL A 65 6.45 18.03 7.76
CA VAL A 65 6.49 16.71 8.43
C VAL A 65 7.30 15.65 7.65
N PHE A 66 7.44 15.85 6.33
CA PHE A 66 8.21 14.97 5.46
C PHE A 66 9.69 15.36 5.34
N ILE A 67 10.08 16.52 5.88
CA ILE A 67 11.48 16.96 5.89
C ILE A 67 12.27 16.05 6.84
N GLY A 68 13.24 15.33 6.28
CA GLY A 68 14.20 14.51 7.03
C GLY A 68 15.11 15.36 7.88
N GLY A 69 15.54 14.82 9.02
CA GLY A 69 16.75 15.29 9.67
C GLY A 69 17.99 14.87 8.86
N THR A 70 19.01 14.36 9.53
CA THR A 70 20.28 13.98 8.88
C THR A 70 20.20 12.77 7.94
N LYS A 71 19.13 11.96 8.00
CA LYS A 71 18.96 10.77 7.16
C LYS A 71 17.88 10.99 6.11
N PRO A 72 18.11 10.56 4.85
CA PRO A 72 17.09 10.60 3.80
C PRO A 72 15.84 9.84 4.25
N GLN A 73 14.68 10.51 4.19
CA GLN A 73 13.40 9.82 4.37
C GLN A 73 13.03 9.04 3.11
N ILE A 74 12.19 8.02 3.26
CA ILE A 74 11.57 7.38 2.10
C ILE A 74 10.62 8.38 1.41
N ASP A 75 10.47 8.20 0.10
CA ASP A 75 9.60 9.02 -0.75
C ASP A 75 8.17 9.17 -0.18
N VAL A 76 7.63 10.40 -0.24
CA VAL A 76 6.30 10.73 0.29
C VAL A 76 5.21 9.89 -0.37
N ALA A 77 5.34 9.55 -1.66
CA ALA A 77 4.40 8.68 -2.34
C ALA A 77 4.37 7.27 -1.72
N VAL A 78 5.51 6.75 -1.24
CA VAL A 78 5.53 5.47 -0.54
C VAL A 78 4.85 5.58 0.82
N GLN A 79 5.11 6.66 1.57
CA GLN A 79 4.44 6.92 2.85
C GLN A 79 2.91 7.03 2.66
N LEU A 80 2.47 7.75 1.62
CA LEU A 80 1.06 7.91 1.28
C LEU A 80 0.41 6.59 0.87
N LYS A 81 1.08 5.75 0.06
CA LYS A 81 0.58 4.39 -0.26
C LYS A 81 0.34 3.58 1.01
N VAL A 82 1.29 3.59 1.95
CA VAL A 82 1.18 2.87 3.24
C VAL A 82 -0.03 3.38 4.03
N ALA A 83 -0.17 4.70 4.18
CA ALA A 83 -1.29 5.32 4.89
C ALA A 83 -2.64 4.94 4.26
N LEU A 84 -2.77 5.02 2.94
CA LEU A 84 -4.01 4.70 2.23
C LEU A 84 -4.36 3.21 2.31
N ILE A 85 -3.39 2.29 2.27
CA ILE A 85 -3.65 0.86 2.50
C ILE A 85 -4.23 0.67 3.91
N ARG A 86 -3.60 1.29 4.92
CA ARG A 86 -4.00 1.14 6.31
C ARG A 86 -5.40 1.69 6.58
N LEU A 87 -5.72 2.86 6.02
CA LEU A 87 -7.03 3.51 6.18
C LEU A 87 -8.12 2.88 5.30
N GLY A 88 -7.74 2.25 4.18
CA GLY A 88 -8.66 1.66 3.21
C GLY A 88 -8.98 0.18 3.42
N HIS A 89 -8.43 -0.45 4.45
CA HIS A 89 -8.68 -1.85 4.79
C HIS A 89 -9.16 -2.00 6.24
N TYR A 90 -9.76 -3.15 6.54
CA TYR A 90 -10.22 -3.52 7.88
C TYR A 90 -9.71 -4.92 8.23
N GLY A 91 -9.72 -5.24 9.53
CA GLY A 91 -9.31 -6.55 10.03
C GLY A 91 -7.82 -6.84 9.82
N SER A 92 -7.49 -8.09 9.49
CA SER A 92 -6.11 -8.55 9.34
C SER A 92 -5.33 -7.82 8.24
N LEU A 93 -6.01 -7.36 7.19
CA LEU A 93 -5.41 -6.61 6.08
C LEU A 93 -4.99 -5.18 6.48
N ALA A 94 -5.61 -4.63 7.52
CA ALA A 94 -5.25 -3.33 8.09
C ALA A 94 -4.14 -3.42 9.15
N SER A 95 -3.71 -4.64 9.49
CA SER A 95 -2.73 -4.84 10.55
C SER A 95 -1.37 -4.25 10.15
N VAL A 96 -0.72 -3.61 11.13
CA VAL A 96 0.59 -2.96 10.95
C VAL A 96 1.64 -3.97 10.46
N ALA A 97 1.60 -5.21 10.99
CA ALA A 97 2.50 -6.29 10.59
C ALA A 97 2.28 -6.69 9.12
N HIS A 98 1.04 -6.93 8.71
CA HIS A 98 0.76 -7.29 7.31
C HIS A 98 1.19 -6.20 6.33
N ILE A 99 0.90 -4.93 6.65
CA ILE A 99 1.27 -3.81 5.79
C ILE A 99 2.79 -3.65 5.72
N ALA A 100 3.49 -3.83 6.85
CA ALA A 100 4.95 -3.84 6.89
C ALA A 100 5.54 -4.90 5.95
N ASP A 101 4.98 -6.11 6.00
CA ASP A 101 5.40 -7.23 5.16
C ASP A 101 5.18 -6.95 3.66
N ILE A 102 3.97 -6.53 3.25
CA ILE A 102 3.70 -6.33 1.81
C ILE A 102 4.39 -5.08 1.25
N MET A 103 4.63 -4.06 2.09
CA MET A 103 5.26 -2.81 1.65
C MET A 103 6.78 -2.79 1.81
N ALA A 104 7.37 -3.86 2.37
CA ALA A 104 8.81 -3.96 2.65
C ALA A 104 9.32 -2.77 3.48
N VAL A 105 8.68 -2.51 4.61
CA VAL A 105 9.02 -1.46 5.59
C VAL A 105 8.92 -2.02 7.00
N SER A 106 9.50 -1.35 8.01
CA SER A 106 9.29 -1.78 9.40
C SER A 106 7.88 -1.44 9.90
N THR A 107 7.41 -2.16 10.91
CA THR A 107 6.13 -1.89 11.57
C THR A 107 6.05 -0.48 12.15
N GLY A 108 7.14 -0.01 12.78
CA GLY A 108 7.24 1.37 13.27
C GLY A 108 7.15 2.41 12.14
N SER A 109 7.72 2.11 10.97
CA SER A 109 7.57 2.96 9.78
C SER A 109 6.12 3.03 9.31
N VAL A 110 5.36 1.93 9.32
CA VAL A 110 3.93 1.97 8.95
C VAL A 110 3.15 2.95 9.81
N VAL A 111 3.36 2.90 11.13
CA VAL A 111 2.69 3.81 12.07
C VAL A 111 3.08 5.27 11.77
N ARG A 112 4.38 5.55 11.71
CA ARG A 112 4.91 6.90 11.50
C ARG A 112 4.49 7.49 10.16
N TYR A 113 4.48 6.70 9.09
CA TYR A 113 4.05 7.16 7.76
C TYR A 113 2.56 7.50 7.75
N THR A 114 1.75 6.71 8.46
CA THR A 114 0.31 7.00 8.59
C THR A 114 0.09 8.33 9.31
N GLU A 115 0.73 8.54 10.45
CA GLU A 115 0.61 9.76 11.26
C GLU A 115 1.01 11.00 10.46
N ARG A 116 2.16 10.95 9.78
CA ARG A 116 2.64 12.05 8.92
C ARG A 116 1.68 12.41 7.81
N CYS A 117 1.12 11.40 7.13
CA CYS A 117 0.15 11.65 6.08
C CYS A 117 -1.14 12.25 6.64
N ILE A 118 -1.62 11.80 7.81
CA ILE A 118 -2.78 12.40 8.47
C ILE A 118 -2.50 13.86 8.83
N GLU A 119 -1.35 14.14 9.44
CA GLU A 119 -0.95 15.50 9.83
C GLU A 119 -0.90 16.44 8.62
N ALA A 120 -0.23 16.03 7.54
CA ALA A 120 -0.12 16.85 6.33
C ALA A 120 -1.45 17.03 5.58
N ILE A 121 -2.37 16.06 5.67
CA ILE A 121 -3.72 16.19 5.08
C ILE A 121 -4.59 17.11 5.95
N TYR A 122 -4.46 17.03 7.27
CA TYR A 122 -5.22 17.86 8.20
C TYR A 122 -4.81 19.34 8.15
N SER A 123 -3.59 19.64 7.68
CA SER A 123 -3.06 21.00 7.52
C SER A 123 -3.41 21.68 6.18
N LEU A 124 -4.16 21.02 5.29
CA LEU A 124 -4.60 21.59 4.00
C LEU A 124 -5.76 22.58 4.19
#